data_AF-A0A812K129-F1
#
_entry.id   AF-A0A812K129-F1
#
_cell.length_a   1.000
_cell.length_b   1.000
_cell.length_c   1.000
_cell.angle_alpha   90.00
_cell.angle_beta   90.00
_cell.angle_gamma   90.00
#
_symmetry.space_group_name_H-M   'P 1'
#
loop_
_entity.id
_entity.type
_entity.pdbx_description
1 polymer ?
#
loop_
_entity_poly.entity_id
_entity_poly.type
_entity_poly.pdbx_seq_one_letter_code
_entity_poly.pdbx_strand_id
1 'polypeptide(L)'
;VKQAGGCCLLTTHMLEEAEYLSSHIVILRRGVVAAEGSVQALKNEWGQGYMLSVDSEESKEEEAQQFVSSLLDASDRTPVKSQRHGQATYKFSKDEESLGHLIIDIARGK
;
A
#
# COMPACT_ATOMS: atom_id res chain seq x y z
N VAL A 1 -20.46 18.51 -5.40
CA VAL A 1 -21.94 18.61 -5.31
C VAL A 1 -22.47 17.38 -4.58
N LYS A 2 -22.72 17.46 -3.27
CA LYS A 2 -23.62 16.52 -2.57
C LYS A 2 -24.91 17.30 -2.32
N GLN A 3 -25.97 17.00 -3.07
CA GLN A 3 -27.31 17.52 -2.76
C GLN A 3 -27.83 16.79 -1.51
N ALA A 4 -28.37 17.53 -0.55
CA ALA A 4 -28.93 16.95 0.66
C ALA A 4 -30.14 16.05 0.32
N GLY A 5 -29.97 14.73 0.46
CA GLY A 5 -31.05 13.74 0.33
C GLY A 5 -30.97 12.77 -0.87
N GLY A 6 -29.98 12.89 -1.76
CA GLY A 6 -29.82 11.98 -2.91
C GLY A 6 -28.87 10.80 -2.61
N CYS A 7 -29.25 9.58 -3.01
CA CYS A 7 -28.35 8.43 -3.07
C CYS A 7 -28.03 8.12 -4.53
N CYS A 8 -26.74 7.96 -4.86
CA CYS A 8 -26.28 7.56 -6.18
C CYS A 8 -25.53 6.24 -6.05
N LEU A 9 -25.91 5.25 -6.85
CA LEU A 9 -25.20 3.98 -6.97
C LEU A 9 -24.38 4.00 -8.26
N LEU A 10 -23.08 3.74 -8.13
CA LEU A 10 -22.16 3.65 -9.25
C LEU A 10 -21.48 2.27 -9.21
N THR A 11 -21.15 1.74 -10.37
CA THR A 11 -20.36 0.51 -10.51
C THR A 11 -19.12 0.83 -11.33
N THR A 12 -17.94 0.54 -10.79
CA THR A 12 -16.66 0.64 -11.50
C THR A 12 -15.80 -0.57 -11.18
N HIS A 13 -14.88 -0.88 -12.08
CA HIS A 13 -13.83 -1.87 -11.85
C HIS A 13 -12.52 -1.21 -11.39
N MET A 14 -12.46 0.12 -11.40
CA MET A 14 -11.29 0.90 -10.98
C MET A 14 -11.43 1.32 -9.51
N LEU A 15 -10.51 0.86 -8.66
CA LEU A 15 -10.52 1.21 -7.23
C LEU A 15 -10.29 2.71 -6.98
N GLU A 16 -9.48 3.36 -7.81
CA GLU A 16 -9.18 4.80 -7.72
C GLU A 16 -10.44 5.66 -7.91
N GLU A 17 -11.29 5.32 -8.89
CA GLU A 17 -12.56 6.02 -9.11
C GLU A 17 -13.53 5.81 -7.94
N ALA A 18 -13.62 4.56 -7.44
CA ALA A 18 -14.49 4.22 -6.31
C ALA A 18 -14.09 5.00 -5.05
N GLU A 19 -12.79 5.10 -4.78
CA GLU A 19 -12.23 5.86 -3.66
C GLU A 19 -12.52 7.37 -3.80
N TYR A 20 -12.37 7.92 -5.00
CA TYR A 20 -12.53 9.36 -5.21
C TYR A 20 -13.98 9.83 -5.13
N LEU A 21 -14.92 9.04 -5.67
CA LEU A 21 -16.32 9.47 -5.85
C LEU A 21 -17.26 9.04 -4.72
N SER A 22 -16.91 7.99 -3.97
CA SER A 22 -17.85 7.32 -3.06
C SER A 22 -17.52 7.56 -1.59
N SER A 23 -18.55 7.70 -0.76
CA SER A 23 -18.37 7.68 0.71
C SER A 23 -18.43 6.27 1.31
N HIS A 24 -18.91 5.30 0.54
CA HIS A 24 -19.07 3.90 0.93
C HIS A 24 -18.84 3.02 -0.28
N ILE A 25 -18.10 1.93 -0.12
CA ILE A 25 -17.71 1.03 -1.20
C ILE A 25 -18.18 -0.38 -0.87
N VAL A 26 -18.72 -1.07 -1.88
CA VAL A 26 -19.03 -2.50 -1.84
C VAL A 26 -18.20 -3.19 -2.90
N ILE A 27 -17.36 -4.14 -2.49
CA ILE A 27 -16.55 -4.97 -3.38
C ILE A 27 -17.31 -6.25 -3.66
N LEU A 28 -17.63 -6.50 -4.92
CA LEU A 28 -18.32 -7.71 -5.37
C LEU A 28 -17.32 -8.68 -6.02
N ARG A 29 -17.43 -9.97 -5.70
CA ARG A 29 -16.67 -11.04 -6.35
C ARG A 29 -17.59 -12.21 -6.67
N ARG A 30 -17.74 -12.55 -7.95
CA ARG A 30 -18.60 -13.68 -8.41
C ARG A 30 -20.04 -13.60 -7.86
N GLY A 31 -20.62 -12.41 -7.85
CA GLY A 31 -22.00 -12.19 -7.41
C GLY A 31 -22.21 -12.14 -5.90
N VAL A 32 -21.16 -12.26 -5.08
CA VAL A 32 -21.24 -12.12 -3.62
C VAL A 32 -20.48 -10.88 -3.15
N VAL A 33 -20.96 -10.26 -2.07
CA VAL A 33 -20.25 -9.19 -1.37
C VAL A 33 -19.01 -9.78 -0.71
N ALA A 34 -17.83 -9.34 -1.18
CA ALA A 34 -16.54 -9.75 -0.65
C ALA A 34 -16.07 -8.85 0.49
N ALA A 35 -16.36 -7.54 0.39
CA ALA A 35 -16.07 -6.56 1.42
C ALA A 35 -17.00 -5.35 1.25
N GLU A 36 -17.28 -4.63 2.33
CA GLU A 36 -18.10 -3.42 2.32
C GLU A 36 -17.66 -2.48 3.44
N GLY A 37 -17.63 -1.18 3.18
CA GLY A 37 -17.28 -0.19 4.18
C GLY A 37 -16.95 1.18 3.62
N SER A 38 -16.61 2.10 4.52
CA SER A 38 -15.93 3.34 4.12
C SER A 38 -14.55 3.02 3.55
N VAL A 39 -14.00 3.93 2.74
CA VAL A 39 -12.62 3.80 2.20
C VAL A 39 -11.62 3.49 3.31
N GLN A 40 -11.73 4.18 4.44
CA GLN A 40 -10.81 3.99 5.57
C GLN A 40 -11.00 2.65 6.27
N ALA A 41 -12.25 2.18 6.45
CA ALA A 41 -12.52 0.86 7.01
C ALA A 41 -11.94 -0.25 6.13
N LEU A 42 -12.17 -0.18 4.82
CA LEU A 42 -11.62 -1.13 3.86
C LEU A 42 -10.09 -1.08 3.82
N LYS A 43 -9.49 0.12 3.82
CA LYS A 43 -8.04 0.27 3.94
C LYS A 43 -7.52 -0.32 5.23
N ASN A 44 -8.21 -0.16 6.36
CA ASN A 44 -7.78 -0.69 7.66
C ASN A 44 -7.90 -2.21 7.76
N GLU A 45 -8.94 -2.81 7.20
CA GLU A 45 -9.18 -4.25 7.27
C GLU A 45 -8.43 -5.03 6.19
N TRP A 46 -8.30 -4.48 4.98
CA TRP A 46 -7.75 -5.18 3.81
C TRP A 46 -6.45 -4.58 3.27
N GLY A 47 -6.06 -3.39 3.72
CA GLY A 47 -4.81 -2.75 3.31
C GLY A 47 -3.60 -3.48 3.89
N GLN A 48 -2.66 -3.84 3.02
CA GLN A 48 -1.50 -4.70 3.30
C GLN A 48 -0.30 -3.95 3.94
N GLY A 49 -0.57 -2.90 4.72
CA GLY A 49 0.46 -2.06 5.33
C GLY A 49 1.12 -1.11 4.33
N TYR A 50 2.41 -0.87 4.53
CA TYR A 50 3.18 0.06 3.73
C TYR A 50 4.07 -0.66 2.72
N MET A 51 4.44 0.06 1.66
CA MET A 51 5.31 -0.44 0.61
C MET A 51 6.53 0.47 0.49
N LEU A 52 7.72 -0.11 0.64
CA LEU A 52 8.99 0.55 0.37
C LEU A 52 9.48 0.10 -1.00
N SER A 53 9.55 1.02 -1.96
CA SER A 53 10.14 0.77 -3.27
C SER A 53 11.53 1.38 -3.34
N VAL A 54 12.53 0.55 -3.57
CA VAL A 54 13.93 0.95 -3.72
C VAL A 54 14.31 0.80 -5.19
N ASP A 55 14.81 1.88 -5.77
CA ASP A 55 15.33 1.92 -7.13
C ASP A 55 16.86 1.97 -7.03
N SER A 56 17.53 1.08 -7.75
CA SER A 56 18.98 0.91 -7.72
C SER A 56 19.50 0.61 -9.12
N GLU A 57 20.71 1.07 -9.40
CA GLU A 57 21.46 0.60 -10.55
C GLU A 57 21.73 -0.91 -10.39
N GLU A 58 21.74 -1.66 -11.49
CA GLU A 58 21.98 -3.11 -11.48
C GLU A 58 23.31 -3.49 -10.80
N SER A 59 24.31 -2.61 -10.86
CA SER A 59 25.60 -2.77 -10.19
C SER A 59 25.57 -2.58 -8.66
N LYS A 60 24.50 -2.00 -8.11
CA LYS A 60 24.35 -1.67 -6.68
C LYS A 60 23.19 -2.42 -6.01
N GLU A 61 22.66 -3.44 -6.66
CA GLU A 61 21.52 -4.20 -6.14
C GLU A 61 21.84 -4.86 -4.78
N GLU A 62 23.07 -5.36 -4.60
CA GLU A 62 23.53 -5.94 -3.32
C GLU A 62 23.60 -4.90 -2.20
N GLU A 63 24.08 -3.68 -2.48
CA GLU A 63 24.13 -2.57 -1.51
C GLU A 63 22.71 -2.14 -1.11
N ALA A 64 21.80 -2.06 -2.09
CA ALA A 64 20.40 -1.75 -1.85
C ALA A 64 19.70 -2.82 -1.00
N GLN A 65 19.97 -4.10 -1.24
CA GLN A 65 19.46 -5.19 -0.41
C GLN A 65 20.00 -5.14 1.02
N GLN A 66 21.28 -4.81 1.21
CA GLN A 66 21.89 -4.63 2.54
C GLN A 66 21.26 -3.45 3.29
N PHE A 67 21.05 -2.33 2.61
CA PHE A 67 20.35 -1.16 3.17
C PHE A 67 18.92 -1.48 3.58
N VAL A 68 18.15 -2.18 2.76
CA VAL A 68 16.79 -2.60 3.15
C VAL A 68 16.84 -3.56 4.34
N SER A 69 17.86 -4.41 4.42
CA SER A 69 18.03 -5.32 5.55
C SER A 69 18.40 -4.61 6.86
N SER A 70 19.07 -3.45 6.81
CA SER A 70 19.35 -2.65 8.01
C SER A 70 18.14 -1.84 8.47
N LEU A 71 17.23 -1.50 7.55
CA LEU A 71 16.03 -0.70 7.81
C LEU A 71 14.81 -1.51 8.24
N LEU A 72 14.63 -2.72 7.69
CA LEU A 72 13.45 -3.55 7.92
C LEU A 72 13.78 -4.83 8.68
N ASP A 73 12.87 -5.19 9.59
CA ASP A 73 12.90 -6.46 10.31
C ASP A 73 12.70 -7.65 9.36
N ALA A 74 13.21 -8.81 9.76
CA ALA A 74 13.22 -10.01 8.92
C ALA A 74 11.81 -10.46 8.46
N SER A 75 10.75 -10.13 9.21
CA SER A 75 9.35 -10.40 8.83
C SER A 75 8.89 -9.63 7.60
N ASP A 76 9.50 -8.46 7.36
CA ASP A 76 9.02 -7.45 6.41
C ASP A 76 9.92 -7.37 5.17
N ARG A 77 10.94 -8.22 5.10
CA ARG A 77 11.88 -8.33 3.98
C ARG A 77 11.33 -9.11 2.80
N THR A 78 10.06 -9.53 2.78
CA THR A 78 9.54 -10.30 1.65
C THR A 78 9.45 -9.39 0.42
N PRO A 79 10.30 -9.57 -0.60
CA PRO A 79 10.23 -8.74 -1.78
C PRO A 79 8.97 -9.13 -2.55
N VAL A 80 8.08 -8.16 -2.73
CA VAL A 80 6.93 -8.31 -3.61
C VAL A 80 7.45 -8.01 -5.00
N LYS A 81 7.85 -9.08 -5.69
CA LYS A 81 8.46 -9.09 -7.03
C LYS A 81 7.93 -7.97 -7.93
N SER A 82 8.83 -7.12 -8.43
CA SER A 82 8.58 -6.24 -9.59
C SER A 82 9.48 -6.68 -10.75
N GLN A 83 8.89 -6.79 -11.95
CA GLN A 83 9.54 -7.13 -13.21
C GLN A 83 10.14 -5.88 -13.90
N ARG A 84 10.89 -5.03 -13.18
CA ARG A 84 11.64 -3.92 -13.77
C ARG A 84 13.09 -3.97 -13.31
N HIS A 85 14.04 -3.90 -14.25
CA HIS A 85 15.48 -3.86 -13.99
C HIS A 85 15.78 -2.81 -12.92
N GLY A 86 16.25 -3.25 -11.74
CA GLY A 86 16.75 -2.37 -10.67
C GLY A 86 15.76 -1.94 -9.59
N GLN A 87 14.47 -2.30 -9.66
CA GLN A 87 13.48 -1.92 -8.64
C GLN A 87 13.02 -3.10 -7.77
N ALA A 88 13.23 -2.99 -6.45
CA ALA A 88 12.73 -3.93 -5.46
C ALA A 88 11.68 -3.27 -4.55
N THR A 89 10.52 -3.91 -4.39
CA THR A 89 9.45 -3.44 -3.50
C THR A 89 9.27 -4.38 -2.32
N TYR A 90 9.28 -3.84 -1.12
CA TYR A 90 9.13 -4.56 0.15
C TYR A 90 7.83 -4.14 0.83
N LYS A 91 7.14 -5.10 1.44
CA LYS A 91 5.93 -4.83 2.23
C LYS A 91 6.26 -4.96 3.71
N PHE A 92 5.84 -3.98 4.48
CA PHE A 92 6.12 -3.93 5.91
C PHE A 92 4.89 -3.47 6.70
N SER A 93 4.91 -3.77 8.00
CA SER A 93 3.76 -3.69 8.89
C SER A 93 3.07 -2.32 8.89
N LYS A 94 1.77 -2.33 9.22
CA LYS A 94 0.85 -1.19 9.14
C LYS A 94 0.89 -0.24 10.34
N ASP A 95 1.76 -0.50 11.31
CA ASP A 95 1.85 0.33 12.48
C ASP A 95 2.48 1.69 12.14
N GLU A 96 1.81 2.78 12.56
CA GLU A 96 2.26 4.16 12.28
C GLU A 96 3.63 4.45 12.92
N GLU A 97 3.96 3.76 14.02
CA GLU A 97 5.26 3.85 14.67
C GLU A 97 6.38 3.32 13.77
N SER A 98 6.21 2.16 13.13
CA SER A 98 7.20 1.62 12.18
C SER A 98 7.47 2.53 10.99
N LEU A 99 6.45 3.18 10.42
CA LEU A 99 6.67 4.19 9.38
C LEU A 99 7.53 5.34 9.88
N GLY A 100 7.17 5.89 11.06
CA GLY A 100 7.86 7.03 11.64
C GLY A 100 9.33 6.70 11.88
N HIS A 101 9.61 5.53 12.45
CA HIS A 101 10.97 5.05 12.66
C HIS A 101 11.73 4.87 11.35
N LEU A 102 11.12 4.26 10.33
CA LEU A 102 11.74 4.07 9.02
C LEU A 102 12.12 5.42 8.36
N ILE A 103 11.20 6.39 8.35
CA ILE A 103 11.44 7.72 7.77
C ILE A 103 12.58 8.43 8.49
N ILE A 104 12.63 8.32 9.82
CA ILE A 104 13.70 8.92 10.63
C ILE A 104 15.05 8.25 10.36
N ASP A 105 15.11 6.93 10.24
CA ASP A 105 16.35 6.22 9.96
C ASP A 105 16.89 6.54 8.56
N ILE A 106 16.02 6.61 7.54
CA ILE A 106 16.38 7.07 6.19
C ILE A 106 16.89 8.52 6.22
N ALA A 107 16.21 9.43 6.93
CA ALA A 107 16.61 10.83 7.02
C ALA A 107 17.96 11.02 7.75
N ARG A 108 18.35 10.07 8.60
CA ARG A 108 19.63 10.07 9.31
C ARG A 108 20.78 9.48 8.47
N GLY A 109 20.50 8.94 7.29
CA GLY A 109 21.52 8.37 6.40
C GLY A 109 22.17 7.10 6.94
N LYS A 110 21.45 6.34 7.78
CA LYS A 110 21.79 4.93 8.01
C LYS A 110 21.56 4.13 6.74
#